data_AF-A0A920VGT7-F1
#
_entry.id   AF-A0A920VGT7-F1
#
_cell.length_a   1.000
_cell.length_b   1.000
_cell.length_c   1.000
_cell.angle_alpha   90.00
_cell.angle_beta   90.00
_cell.angle_gamma   90.00
#
_symmetry.space_group_name_H-M   'P 1'
#
loop_
_entity.id
_entity.type
_entity.pdbx_description
1 polymer ?
#
loop_
_entity_poly.entity_id
_entity_poly.type
_entity_poly.pdbx_seq_one_letter_code
_entity_poly.pdbx_strand_id
1 'polypeptide(L)' 'MGTGVDLTIRELAETVRDLVHPEAELVFDTSRPDGMPRKVLDVSRLTDLGWTATTSLAEGLADTYRWYLEAAERGVLRL' A
#
# COMPACT_ATOMS: atom_id res chain seq x y z
N MET A 1 -1.62 4.61 15.48
CA MET A 1 -2.60 3.59 15.04
C MET A 1 -2.05 2.93 13.79
N GLY A 2 -2.28 1.64 13.60
CA GLY A 2 -1.78 0.86 12.47
C GLY A 2 -2.55 -0.45 12.35
N THR A 3 -2.21 -1.28 11.38
CA THR A 3 -2.90 -2.56 11.11
C THR A 3 -2.34 -3.74 11.90
N GLY A 4 -1.11 -3.63 12.43
CA GLY A 4 -0.39 -4.75 13.05
C GLY A 4 0.11 -5.79 12.06
N VAL A 5 -0.09 -5.56 10.76
CA VAL A 5 0.34 -6.43 9.67
C VAL A 5 1.51 -5.77 8.95
N ASP A 6 2.50 -6.57 8.59
CA ASP A 6 3.70 -6.15 7.86
C ASP A 6 3.66 -6.73 6.44
N LEU A 7 4.36 -6.10 5.51
CA LEU A 7 4.57 -6.61 4.15
C LEU A 7 5.92 -6.14 3.60
N THR A 8 6.47 -6.91 2.67
CA THR A 8 7.68 -6.52 1.95
C THR A 8 7.37 -5.45 0.90
N ILE A 9 8.39 -4.67 0.53
CA ILE A 9 8.32 -3.73 -0.60
C ILE A 9 8.01 -4.47 -1.92
N ARG A 10 8.51 -5.70 -2.07
CA ARG A 10 8.24 -6.54 -3.24
C ARG A 10 6.76 -6.88 -3.35
N GLU A 11 6.15 -7.40 -2.29
CA GLU A 11 4.73 -7.75 -2.27
C GLU A 11 3.85 -6.52 -2.55
N LEU A 12 4.21 -5.36 -1.99
CA LEU A 12 3.50 -4.11 -2.28
C LEU A 12 3.60 -3.74 -3.77
N ALA A 13 4.81 -3.76 -4.33
CA ALA A 13 5.05 -3.41 -5.72
C ALA A 13 4.33 -4.37 -6.69
N GLU A 14 4.34 -5.67 -6.39
CA GLU A 14 3.61 -6.69 -7.15
C GLU A 14 2.10 -6.49 -7.07
N THR A 15 1.56 -6.17 -5.89
CA THR A 15 0.13 -5.85 -5.73
C THR A 15 -0.27 -4.63 -6.55
N VAL A 16 0.56 -3.59 -6.56
CA VAL A 16 0.32 -2.38 -7.37
C VAL A 16 0.43 -2.69 -8.87
N ARG A 17 1.43 -3.46 -9.29
CA ARG A 17 1.56 -3.92 -10.68
C ARG A 17 0.29 -4.64 -11.13
N ASP A 18 -0.15 -5.64 -10.37
CA ASP A 18 -1.31 -6.47 -10.72
C ASP A 18 -2.60 -5.64 -10.79
N LEU A 19 -2.71 -4.58 -9.99
CA LEU A 19 -3.83 -3.66 -10.03
C LEU A 19 -3.80 -2.70 -11.23
N VAL A 20 -2.62 -2.16 -11.57
CA VAL A 20 -2.47 -1.03 -12.50
C VAL A 20 -2.13 -1.50 -13.92
N HIS A 21 -1.13 -2.37 -14.05
CA HIS A 21 -0.68 -2.91 -15.33
C HIS A 21 0.03 -4.26 -15.11
N PRO A 22 -0.72 -5.38 -15.17
CA PRO A 22 -0.21 -6.72 -14.86
C PRO A 22 0.99 -7.16 -15.70
N GLU A 23 1.14 -6.61 -16.90
CA GLU A 23 2.20 -6.95 -17.84
C GLU A 23 3.51 -6.20 -17.58
N ALA A 24 3.53 -5.22 -16.66
CA ALA A 24 4.73 -4.47 -16.35
C ALA A 24 5.80 -5.35 -15.68
N GLU A 25 7.05 -5.18 -16.11
CA GLU A 25 8.21 -5.78 -15.47
C GLU A 25 8.68 -4.92 -14.27
N LEU A 26 8.88 -5.56 -13.12
CA LEU A 26 9.41 -4.89 -11.93
C LEU A 26 10.92 -5.11 -11.82
N VAL A 27 11.69 -4.01 -11.81
CA VAL A 27 13.14 -4.02 -11.58
C VAL A 27 13.43 -3.42 -10.21
N PHE A 28 14.15 -4.18 -9.37
CA PHE A 28 14.58 -3.74 -8.03
C PHE A 28 16.07 -3.40 -8.08
N ASP A 29 16.39 -2.11 -8.01
CA ASP A 29 17.77 -1.60 -8.05
C ASP A 29 18.47 -1.77 -6.68
N THR A 30 19.27 -2.83 -6.55
CA THR A 30 20.03 -3.14 -5.33
C THR A 30 21.24 -2.23 -5.10
N SER A 31 21.54 -1.29 -6.00
CA SER A 31 22.56 -0.26 -5.75
C SER A 31 22.07 0.84 -4.79
N ARG A 32 20.75 0.94 -4.60
CA ARG A 32 20.12 1.86 -3.64
C ARG A 32 20.08 1.22 -2.25
N PRO A 33 20.37 1.98 -1.17
CA PRO A 33 20.29 1.45 0.18
C PRO A 33 18.83 1.20 0.57
N ASP A 34 18.59 0.08 1.24
CA ASP A 34 17.31 -0.19 1.87
C ASP A 34 17.10 0.69 3.12
N GLY A 35 15.82 0.89 3.47
CA GLY A 35 15.41 1.55 4.71
C GLY A 35 15.49 0.62 5.92
N MET A 36 14.68 0.93 6.96
CA MET A 36 14.55 0.00 8.09
C MET A 36 13.94 -1.33 7.64
N PRO A 37 14.53 -2.49 7.98
CA PRO A 37 14.06 -3.80 7.50
C PRO A 37 12.64 -4.17 7.88
N ARG A 38 12.11 -3.60 8.97
CA ARG A 38 10.78 -3.90 9.50
C ARG A 38 10.17 -2.69 10.17
N LYS A 39 8.93 -2.36 9.83
CA LYS A 39 8.20 -1.22 10.40
C LYS A 39 6.73 -1.57 10.62
N VAL A 40 6.47 -2.29 11.71
CA VAL A 40 5.12 -2.70 12.14
C VAL A 40 4.91 -2.38 13.61
N LEU A 41 3.67 -2.01 13.97
CA LEU A 41 3.27 -1.69 15.34
C LEU A 41 2.62 -2.90 16.01
N ASP A 42 2.85 -3.09 17.30
CA ASP A 42 1.95 -3.89 18.14
C ASP A 42 0.63 -3.11 18.33
N VAL A 43 -0.49 -3.74 18.00
CA VAL A 43 -1.83 -3.15 18.03
C VAL A 43 -2.74 -3.77 19.10
N SER A 44 -2.20 -4.60 20.00
CA SER A 44 -2.94 -5.21 21.11
C SER A 44 -3.77 -4.19 21.90
N ARG A 45 -3.14 -3.10 22.34
CA ARG A 45 -3.80 -2.02 23.09
C ARG A 45 -4.98 -1.37 22.35
N LEU A 46 -4.93 -1.26 21.02
CA LEU A 46 -6.05 -0.71 20.24
C LEU A 46 -7.16 -1.74 20.08
N THR A 47 -6.77 -2.99 19.85
CA THR A 47 -7.69 -4.13 19.72
C THR A 47 -8.47 -4.34 21.02
N ASP A 48 -7.80 -4.25 22.17
CA ASP A 48 -8.42 -4.34 23.51
C ASP A 48 -9.44 -3.22 23.78
N LEU A 49 -9.24 -2.05 23.15
CA LEU A 49 -10.18 -0.93 23.19
C LEU A 49 -11.32 -1.06 22.18
N GLY A 50 -11.41 -2.20 21.47
CA GLY A 50 -12.43 -2.48 20.46
C GLY A 50 -12.16 -1.85 19.10
N TRP A 51 -10.98 -1.27 18.88
CA TRP A 51 -10.60 -0.69 17.60
C TRP A 51 -9.73 -1.64 16.78
N THR A 52 -10.12 -1.89 15.54
CA THR A 52 -9.31 -2.63 14.56
C THR A 52 -9.40 -1.94 13.20
N ALA A 53 -8.33 -2.04 12.41
CA ALA A 53 -8.37 -1.59 11.02
C ALA A 53 -9.29 -2.51 10.22
N THR A 54 -10.27 -1.95 9.51
CA THR A 54 -11.30 -2.72 8.80
C THR A 54 -11.07 -2.80 7.30
N THR A 55 -10.33 -1.86 6.72
CA THR A 55 -9.98 -1.85 5.29
C THR A 55 -8.67 -2.60 5.09
N SER A 56 -8.70 -3.64 4.25
CA SER A 56 -7.49 -4.35 3.84
C SER A 56 -6.63 -3.49 2.91
N LEU A 57 -5.35 -3.86 2.77
CA LEU A 57 -4.45 -3.18 1.83
C LEU A 57 -4.97 -3.27 0.40
N ALA A 58 -5.46 -4.44 -0.03
CA ALA A 58 -5.97 -4.64 -1.38
C ALA A 58 -7.19 -3.76 -1.69
N GLU A 59 -8.15 -3.70 -0.76
CA GLU A 59 -9.33 -2.82 -0.90
C GLU A 59 -8.91 -1.34 -0.96
N GLY A 60 -8.04 -0.92 -0.03
CA GLY A 60 -7.55 0.46 0.01
C GLY A 60 -6.78 0.87 -1.25
N LEU A 61 -5.96 -0.03 -1.82
CA LEU A 61 -5.25 0.20 -3.08
C LEU A 61 -6.23 0.33 -4.26
N ALA A 62 -7.21 -0.56 -4.36
CA ALA A 62 -8.23 -0.51 -5.41
C ALA A 62 -9.05 0.79 -5.36
N ASP A 63 -9.47 1.20 -4.16
CA ASP A 63 -10.19 2.46 -3.94
C ASP A 63 -9.34 3.67 -4.30
N THR A 64 -8.06 3.66 -3.90
CA THR A 64 -7.12 4.74 -4.19
C THR A 64 -6.85 4.85 -5.70
N TYR A 65 -6.69 3.72 -6.38
CA TYR A 65 -6.46 3.71 -7.82
C TYR A 65 -7.68 4.22 -8.61
N ARG A 66 -8.88 3.79 -8.21
CA ARG A 66 -10.13 4.34 -8.76
C ARG A 66 -10.24 5.85 -8.57
N TRP A 67 -9.97 6.33 -7.35
CA TRP A 67 -9.94 7.77 -7.08
C TRP A 67 -8.92 8.50 -7.97
N TYR A 68 -7.72 7.92 -8.17
CA TYR A 68 -6.69 8.50 -9.01
C TYR A 68 -7.15 8.66 -10.46
N LEU A 69 -7.81 7.64 -11.03
CA LEU A 69 -8.38 7.70 -12.39
C LEU A 69 -9.45 8.79 -12.50
N GLU A 70 -10.40 8.85 -11.55
CA GLU A 70 -11.44 9.88 -11.55
C GLU A 70 -10.85 11.29 -11.41
N ALA A 71 -9.82 11.46 -10.57
CA ALA A 71 -9.15 12.73 -10.39
C ALA A 71 -8.34 13.16 -11.64
N ALA A 72 -7.75 12.19 -12.35
CA ALA A 72 -7.06 12.41 -13.62
C ALA A 72 -8.05 12.90 -14.69
N GLU A 73 -9.20 12.22 -14.84
CA GLU A 73 -10.26 12.58 -15.78
C GLU A 73 -10.82 13.99 -15.52
N ARG A 74 -10.95 14.37 -14.24
CA ARG A 74 -11.43 15.69 -13.83
C ARG A 74 -10.36 16.80 -13.94
N GLY A 75 -9.10 16.45 -14.22
CA GLY A 75 -8.00 17.41 -14.31
C GLY A 75 -7.64 18.07 -12.97
N VAL A 76 -7.88 17.41 -11.83
CA VAL A 76 -7.63 17.95 -10.48
C VAL A 76 -6.39 17.40 -9.80
N LEU A 77 -5.66 16.50 -10.47
CA LEU A 77 -4.37 16.02 -9.99
C LEU A 77 -3.35 17.16 -9.95
N ARG A 78 -2.63 17.28 -8.82
CA ARG A 78 -1.42 18.09 -8.71
C ARG A 78 -0.23 17.16 -8.87
N LEU A 79 0.37 17.16 -10.06
CA LEU A 79 1.58 16.42 -10.40
C LEU A 79 2.80 17.34 -10.35
#